data_AF-A0A1Q9HHQ8-F1
#
_entry.id   AF-A0A1Q9HHQ8-F1
#
_cell.length_a   1.000
_cell.length_b   1.000
_cell.length_c   1.000
_cell.angle_alpha   90.00
_cell.angle_beta   90.00
_cell.angle_gamma   90.00
#
_symmetry.space_group_name_H-M   'P 1'
#
loop_
_entity.id
_entity.type
_entity.pdbx_description
1 polymer ?
#
loop_
_entity_poly.entity_id
_entity_poly.type
_entity_poly.pdbx_seq_one_letter_code
_entity_poly.pdbx_strand_id
1 'polypeptide(L)'
;MAMKKTIKIKGLEKALEQAQSRASVRTLTANEVYDNLNDVQTELDLILYKKDQVGIKVCLTVYTNVAASYQGIPQSTLVELERGKTVWKLLNVSRNKGIPADARIHNIKEFKEQIAEKLHDRMQRILID
;
A
#
# COMPACT_ATOMS: atom_id res chain seq x y z
N MET A 1 3.26 20.60 13.33
CA MET A 1 3.53 19.20 12.92
C MET A 1 2.32 18.36 13.32
N ALA A 2 1.50 17.93 12.35
CA ALA A 2 0.38 17.04 12.64
C ALA A 2 0.92 15.67 13.07
N MET A 3 0.44 15.14 14.20
CA MET A 3 0.72 13.76 14.60
C MET A 3 0.24 12.81 13.50
N LYS A 4 1.15 12.24 12.71
CA LYS A 4 0.86 11.07 11.86
C LYS A 4 0.25 10.02 12.78
N LYS A 5 -1.04 9.71 12.61
CA LYS A 5 -1.66 8.56 13.29
C LYS A 5 -0.84 7.33 12.90
N THR A 6 -0.01 6.84 13.80
CA THR A 6 0.88 5.73 13.51
C THR A 6 0.02 4.49 13.34
N ILE A 7 -0.27 4.12 12.08
CA ILE A 7 -0.85 2.82 11.76
C ILE A 7 0.11 1.79 12.34
N LYS A 8 -0.32 0.96 13.30
CA LYS A 8 0.52 -0.10 13.86
C LYS A 8 0.14 -1.42 13.20
N ILE A 9 1.13 -2.09 12.60
CA ILE A 9 0.95 -3.41 11.99
C ILE A 9 1.64 -4.43 12.88
N LYS A 10 0.85 -5.33 13.47
CA LYS A 10 1.36 -6.37 14.36
C LYS A 10 2.29 -7.32 13.59
N GLY A 11 3.51 -7.51 14.09
CA GLY A 11 4.47 -8.48 13.55
C GLY A 11 5.28 -8.01 12.34
N LEU A 12 5.13 -6.75 11.91
CA LEU A 12 5.80 -6.21 10.73
C LEU A 12 7.33 -6.29 10.81
N GLU A 13 7.93 -5.79 11.89
CA GLU A 13 9.39 -5.72 12.04
C GLU A 13 10.02 -7.12 11.97
N LYS A 14 9.46 -8.09 12.71
CA LYS A 14 9.92 -9.47 12.70
C LYS A 14 9.81 -10.11 11.30
N ALA A 15 8.71 -9.85 10.59
CA ALA A 15 8.51 -10.40 9.25
C ALA A 15 9.47 -9.77 8.22
N LEU A 16 9.71 -8.46 8.32
CA LEU A 16 10.71 -7.74 7.53
C LEU A 16 12.12 -8.28 7.78
N GLU A 17 12.51 -8.49 9.04
CA GLU A 17 13.82 -9.04 9.38
C GLU A 17 14.01 -10.45 8.80
N GLN A 18 13.01 -11.32 8.95
CA GLN A 18 13.07 -12.69 8.41
C GLN A 18 13.20 -12.71 6.88
N ALA A 19 12.34 -11.96 6.19
CA ALA A 19 12.32 -11.92 4.73
C ALA A 19 13.60 -11.29 4.13
N GLN A 20 14.25 -10.40 4.88
CA GLN A 20 15.38 -9.58 4.41
C GLN A 20 16.72 -9.96 5.04
N SER A 21 16.77 -11.04 5.83
CA SER A 21 17.96 -11.49 6.56
C SER A 21 19.25 -11.62 5.72
N ARG A 22 19.11 -11.90 4.41
CA ARG A 22 20.23 -12.01 3.45
C ARG A 22 20.22 -10.90 2.38
N ALA A 23 19.45 -9.84 2.61
CA ALA A 23 19.22 -8.75 1.67
C ALA A 23 19.90 -7.47 2.14
N SER A 24 20.70 -6.85 1.26
CA SER A 24 21.33 -5.55 1.53
C SER A 24 20.77 -4.41 0.65
N VAL A 25 19.94 -4.73 -0.35
CA VAL A 25 19.42 -3.76 -1.31
C VAL A 25 17.93 -3.98 -1.55
N ARG A 26 17.22 -2.90 -1.88
CA ARG A 26 15.77 -2.90 -2.22
C ARG A 26 14.93 -3.54 -1.11
N THR A 27 15.36 -3.25 0.12
CA THR A 27 14.72 -3.63 1.37
C THR A 27 13.78 -2.53 1.84
N LEU A 28 12.77 -2.89 2.63
CA LEU A 28 11.88 -1.98 3.32
C LEU A 28 12.17 -1.99 4.82
N THR A 29 12.24 -0.79 5.39
CA THR A 29 12.15 -0.55 6.83
C THR A 29 10.69 -0.44 7.26
N ALA A 30 10.41 -0.63 8.55
CA ALA A 30 9.07 -0.44 9.07
C ALA A 30 8.54 0.99 8.86
N ASN A 31 9.41 1.99 8.96
CA ASN A 31 9.06 3.40 8.74
C ASN A 31 8.63 3.65 7.29
N GLU A 32 9.38 3.15 6.31
CA GLU A 32 9.01 3.27 4.88
C GLU A 32 7.67 2.59 4.60
N VAL A 33 7.41 1.42 5.21
CA VAL A 33 6.11 0.76 5.11
C VAL A 33 5.00 1.65 5.66
N TYR A 34 5.19 2.28 6.83
CA TYR A 34 4.18 3.15 7.42
C TYR A 34 3.97 4.44 6.60
N ASP A 35 5.02 5.02 6.04
CA ASP A 35 4.93 6.20 5.20
C ASP A 35 4.18 5.89 3.90
N ASN A 36 4.58 4.85 3.17
CA ASN A 36 3.88 4.44 1.94
C ASN A 36 2.42 4.06 2.23
N LEU A 37 2.15 3.44 3.38
CA LEU A 37 0.78 3.09 3.76
C LEU A 37 -0.07 4.31 4.09
N ASN A 38 0.51 5.36 4.69
CA ASN A 38 -0.21 6.62 4.94
C ASN A 38 -0.56 7.34 3.63
N ASP A 39 0.34 7.29 2.65
CA ASP A 39 0.08 7.87 1.32
C ASP A 39 -1.04 7.11 0.62
N VAL A 40 -0.98 5.76 0.63
CA VAL A 40 -2.07 4.91 0.10
C VAL A 40 -3.38 5.18 0.83
N GLN A 41 -3.37 5.33 2.16
CA GLN A 41 -4.57 5.63 2.93
C GLN A 41 -5.15 7.00 2.56
N THR A 42 -4.31 8.00 2.27
CA THR A 42 -4.74 9.34 1.83
C THR A 42 -5.44 9.27 0.49
N GLU A 43 -4.85 8.55 -0.48
CA GLU A 43 -5.47 8.35 -1.79
C GLU A 43 -6.79 7.55 -1.70
N LEU A 44 -6.83 6.50 -0.88
CA LEU A 44 -8.06 5.76 -0.61
C LEU A 44 -9.15 6.62 0.02
N ASP A 45 -8.78 7.53 0.93
CA ASP A 45 -9.70 8.48 1.56
C ASP A 45 -10.23 9.53 0.57
N LEU A 46 -9.60 9.73 -0.60
CA LEU A 46 -10.13 10.56 -1.68
C LEU A 46 -11.19 9.83 -2.49
N ILE A 47 -10.97 8.56 -2.83
CA ILE A 47 -11.82 7.82 -3.78
C ILE A 47 -12.86 6.90 -3.15
N LEU A 48 -12.71 6.53 -1.87
CA LEU A 48 -13.63 5.62 -1.16
C LEU A 48 -14.02 6.14 0.22
N TYR A 49 -15.23 5.82 0.69
CA TYR A 49 -15.59 6.06 2.08
C TYR A 49 -14.92 5.03 2.99
N LYS A 50 -14.60 5.42 4.23
CA LYS A 50 -13.86 4.56 5.18
C LYS A 50 -14.53 3.21 5.45
N LYS A 51 -15.87 3.16 5.41
CA LYS A 51 -16.67 1.95 5.58
C LYS A 51 -16.44 0.93 4.45
N ASP A 52 -16.18 1.43 3.23
CA ASP A 52 -16.08 0.64 2.00
C ASP A 52 -14.64 0.20 1.71
N GLN A 53 -13.67 0.70 2.48
CA GLN A 53 -12.25 0.34 2.31
C GLN A 53 -11.90 -1.04 2.90
N VAL A 54 -12.82 -1.69 3.62
CA VAL A 54 -12.56 -2.99 4.25
C VAL A 54 -12.35 -4.07 3.17
N GLY A 55 -11.29 -4.86 3.30
CA GLY A 55 -10.91 -5.91 2.35
C GLY A 55 -10.00 -5.45 1.21
N ILE A 56 -9.63 -4.16 1.16
CA ILE A 56 -8.63 -3.68 0.20
C ILE A 56 -7.28 -4.33 0.51
N LYS A 57 -6.66 -4.91 -0.52
CA LYS A 57 -5.34 -5.54 -0.46
C LYS A 57 -4.31 -4.68 -1.16
N VAL A 58 -3.24 -4.34 -0.45
CA VAL A 58 -2.16 -3.49 -0.92
C VAL A 58 -0.84 -4.23 -0.81
N CYS A 59 -0.01 -4.13 -1.84
CA CYS A 59 1.39 -4.53 -1.80
C CYS A 59 2.25 -3.27 -1.80
N LEU A 60 3.09 -3.13 -0.78
CA LEU A 60 4.09 -2.06 -0.67
C LEU A 60 5.47 -2.62 -1.02
N THR A 61 6.28 -1.84 -1.72
CA THR A 61 7.66 -2.18 -2.09
C THR A 61 8.48 -0.90 -2.21
N VAL A 62 9.80 -1.04 -2.37
CA VAL A 62 10.64 0.02 -2.93
C VAL A 62 10.49 0.03 -4.45
N TYR A 63 10.44 1.21 -5.07
CA TYR A 63 10.52 1.38 -6.52
C TYR A 63 11.75 0.68 -7.12
N THR A 64 11.53 -0.22 -8.08
CA THR A 64 12.62 -1.02 -8.68
C THR A 64 12.81 -0.81 -10.18
N ASN A 65 12.60 0.40 -10.70
CA ASN A 65 12.93 0.64 -12.10
C ASN A 65 14.45 0.56 -12.31
N VAL A 66 14.87 -0.15 -13.35
CA VAL A 66 16.27 -0.42 -13.68
C VAL A 66 16.52 -0.04 -15.14
N ALA A 67 17.73 0.41 -15.44
CA ALA A 67 18.12 0.73 -16.80
C ALA A 67 17.94 -0.48 -17.72
N ALA A 68 17.56 -0.25 -18.97
CA ALA A 68 17.30 -1.31 -19.96
C ALA A 68 18.52 -2.23 -20.21
N SER A 69 19.73 -1.77 -19.90
CA SER A 69 20.97 -2.54 -19.99
C SER A 69 21.16 -3.56 -18.86
N TYR A 70 20.34 -3.53 -17.80
CA TYR A 70 20.43 -4.46 -16.69
C TYR A 70 19.88 -5.84 -17.10
N GLN A 71 20.75 -6.86 -17.17
CA GLN A 71 20.40 -8.22 -17.59
C GLN A 71 19.82 -9.09 -16.46
N GLY A 72 18.93 -8.54 -15.64
CA GLY A 72 18.28 -9.27 -14.55
C GLY A 72 16.93 -8.67 -14.15
N ILE A 73 16.13 -9.43 -13.40
CA ILE A 73 14.92 -8.89 -12.78
C ILE A 73 15.28 -8.53 -11.33
N PRO A 74 15.29 -7.24 -10.95
CA PRO A 74 15.62 -6.85 -9.59
C PRO A 74 14.62 -7.48 -8.62
N GLN A 75 15.12 -8.09 -7.55
CA GLN A 75 14.28 -8.49 -6.43
C GLN A 75 14.08 -7.30 -5.49
N SER A 76 12.89 -7.21 -4.88
CA SER A 76 12.61 -6.31 -3.77
C SER A 76 11.81 -7.02 -2.68
N THR A 77 11.82 -6.41 -1.50
CA THR A 77 10.90 -6.78 -0.44
C THR A 77 9.50 -6.28 -0.75
N LEU A 78 8.54 -7.18 -0.68
CA LEU A 78 7.12 -6.94 -0.85
C LEU A 78 6.42 -7.15 0.50
N VAL A 79 5.62 -6.17 0.90
CA VAL A 79 4.79 -6.23 2.10
C VAL A 79 3.33 -6.21 1.68
N GLU A 80 2.64 -7.32 1.88
CA GLU A 80 1.22 -7.46 1.56
C GLU A 80 0.37 -7.18 2.80
N LEU A 81 -0.56 -6.26 2.64
CA LEU A 81 -1.44 -5.78 3.70
C LEU A 81 -2.90 -5.86 3.27
N GLU A 82 -3.79 -6.11 4.22
CA GLU A 82 -5.23 -6.04 4.03
C GLU A 82 -5.85 -5.04 4.99
N ARG A 83 -6.75 -4.19 4.47
CA ARG A 83 -7.49 -3.25 5.28
C ARG A 83 -8.59 -3.97 6.07
N GLY A 84 -8.43 -4.07 7.39
CA GLY A 84 -9.51 -4.47 8.30
C GLY A 84 -10.44 -3.31 8.64
N LYS A 85 -11.41 -3.52 9.54
CA LYS A 85 -12.32 -2.46 10.01
C LYS A 85 -11.58 -1.30 10.67
N THR A 86 -10.67 -1.62 11.59
CA THR A 86 -9.97 -0.61 12.42
C THR A 86 -8.48 -0.50 12.10
N VAL A 87 -7.85 -1.61 11.72
CA VAL A 87 -6.39 -1.69 11.51
C VAL A 87 -6.05 -2.35 10.17
N TRP A 88 -4.83 -2.13 9.69
CA TRP A 88 -4.24 -2.89 8.61
C TRP A 88 -3.67 -4.21 9.14
N LYS A 89 -3.95 -5.31 8.45
CA LYS A 89 -3.47 -6.65 8.77
C LYS A 89 -2.30 -7.00 7.87
N LEU A 90 -1.23 -7.53 8.45
CA LEU A 90 -0.13 -8.11 7.69
C LEU A 90 -0.57 -9.46 7.12
N LEU A 91 -0.54 -9.59 5.80
CA LEU A 91 -0.81 -10.86 5.13
C LEU A 91 0.49 -11.63 4.90
N ASN A 92 1.50 -10.97 4.35
CA ASN A 92 2.75 -11.60 3.96
C ASN A 92 3.88 -10.58 3.86
N VAL A 93 5.11 -11.04 4.08
CA VAL A 93 6.33 -10.32 3.71
C VAL A 93 7.21 -11.30 2.97
N SER A 94 7.59 -10.94 1.75
CA SER A 94 8.40 -11.81 0.90
C SER A 94 9.42 -11.02 0.11
N ARG A 95 10.38 -11.71 -0.50
CA ARG A 95 11.16 -11.12 -1.58
C ARG A 95 10.79 -11.75 -2.91
N ASN A 96 10.46 -10.91 -3.86
CA ASN A 96 10.10 -11.36 -5.20
C ASN A 96 10.58 -10.34 -6.25
N LYS A 97 10.25 -10.57 -7.52
CA LYS A 97 10.45 -9.61 -8.61
C LYS A 97 9.83 -8.28 -8.22
N GLY A 98 10.65 -7.23 -8.23
CA GLY A 98 10.21 -5.89 -7.91
C GLY A 98 9.26 -5.33 -8.97
N ILE A 99 8.51 -4.31 -8.57
CA ILE A 99 7.56 -3.60 -9.44
C ILE A 99 7.99 -2.13 -9.55
N PRO A 100 7.71 -1.46 -10.68
CA PRO A 100 8.03 -0.06 -10.88
C PRO A 100 6.99 0.86 -10.22
N ALA A 101 6.67 0.62 -8.94
CA ALA A 101 5.76 1.43 -8.13
C ALA A 101 6.03 1.19 -6.64
N ASP A 102 5.85 2.19 -5.78
CA ASP A 102 6.03 2.05 -4.33
C ASP A 102 4.86 1.32 -3.65
N ALA A 103 3.68 1.36 -4.29
CA ALA A 103 2.48 0.68 -3.83
C ALA A 103 1.64 0.19 -5.00
N ARG A 104 0.94 -0.94 -4.80
CA ARG A 104 -0.05 -1.48 -5.73
C ARG A 104 -1.26 -2.01 -4.98
N ILE A 105 -2.45 -1.58 -5.37
CA ILE A 105 -3.71 -2.14 -4.88
C ILE A 105 -4.10 -3.31 -5.77
N HIS A 106 -4.27 -4.50 -5.19
CA HIS A 106 -4.53 -5.73 -5.95
C HIS A 106 -5.96 -5.84 -6.46
N ASN A 107 -6.93 -5.39 -5.65
CA ASN A 107 -8.34 -5.65 -5.87
C ASN A 107 -9.19 -4.37 -6.01
N ILE A 108 -8.59 -3.25 -6.41
CA ILE A 108 -9.32 -1.97 -6.53
C ILE A 108 -10.55 -2.06 -7.46
N LYS A 109 -10.50 -2.94 -8.46
CA LYS A 109 -11.61 -3.17 -9.41
C LYS A 109 -12.86 -3.75 -8.74
N GLU A 110 -12.71 -4.45 -7.62
CA GLU A 110 -13.84 -4.99 -6.85
C GLU A 110 -14.64 -3.86 -6.17
N PHE A 111 -14.04 -2.68 -6.01
CA PHE A 111 -14.65 -1.51 -5.35
C PHE A 111 -15.17 -0.46 -6.34
N LYS A 112 -15.31 -0.81 -7.63
CA LYS A 112 -15.65 0.15 -8.71
C LYS A 112 -16.96 0.90 -8.45
N GLU A 113 -17.94 0.24 -7.85
CA GLU A 113 -19.28 0.80 -7.62
C GLU A 113 -19.25 1.83 -6.49
N GLN A 114 -18.54 1.51 -5.40
CA GLN A 114 -18.36 2.41 -4.25
C GLN A 114 -17.49 3.63 -4.63
N ILE A 115 -16.49 3.43 -5.51
CA ILE A 115 -15.72 4.54 -6.08
C ILE A 115 -16.63 5.45 -6.91
N ALA A 116 -17.46 4.86 -7.79
CA ALA A 116 -18.38 5.63 -8.63
C ALA A 116 -19.40 6.41 -7.79
N GLU A 117 -19.97 5.80 -6.75
CA GLU A 117 -20.89 6.44 -5.81
C GLU A 117 -20.27 7.69 -5.18
N LYS A 118 -19.09 7.56 -4.58
CA LYS A 118 -18.44 8.70 -3.92
C LYS A 118 -18.02 9.80 -4.90
N LEU A 119 -17.54 9.43 -6.09
CA LEU A 119 -17.22 10.41 -7.14
C LEU A 119 -18.48 11.16 -7.59
N HIS A 120 -19.60 10.45 -7.77
CA HIS A 120 -20.88 11.05 -8.12
C HIS A 120 -21.38 12.02 -7.05
N ASP A 121 -21.38 11.62 -5.77
CA ASP A 121 -21.75 12.49 -4.65
C ASP A 121 -20.90 13.76 -4.60
N ARG A 122 -19.60 13.62 -4.85
CA ARG A 122 -18.67 14.76 -4.87
C ARG A 122 -18.95 15.69 -6.04
N MET A 123 -19.26 15.16 -7.22
CA MET A 123 -19.66 15.96 -8.38
C MET A 123 -20.97 16.69 -8.15
N GLN A 124 -21.98 16.02 -7.57
CA GLN A 124 -23.26 16.66 -7.25
C GLN A 124 -23.08 17.85 -6.30
N ARG A 125 -22.24 17.72 -5.26
CA ARG A 125 -21.96 18.85 -4.34
C ARG A 125 -21.35 20.05 -5.07
N ILE A 126 -20.41 19.82 -5.99
CA ILE A 126 -19.78 20.88 -6.78
C ILE A 126 -20.78 21.60 -7.69
N LEU A 127 -21.81 20.89 -8.17
CA LEU A 127 -22.81 21.44 -9.09
C LEU A 127 -23.95 22.18 -8.37
N ILE A 128 -24.12 21.97 -7.07
CA ILE A 128 -25.22 22.53 -6.26
C ILE A 128 -24.73 23.71 -5.38
N ASP A 129 -23.43 23.77 -5.06
CA ASP A 129 -22.76 24.95 -4.48
C ASP A 129 -22.40 26.00 -5.54
#